data_AF-A0A3P1T0G7-F1
#
_entry.id   AF-A0A3P1T0G7-F1
#
_cell.length_a   1.000
_cell.length_b   1.000
_cell.length_c   1.000
_cell.angle_alpha   90.00
_cell.angle_beta   90.00
_cell.angle_gamma   90.00
#
_symmetry.space_group_name_H-M   'P 1'
#
loop_
_entity.id
_entity.type
_entity.pdbx_description
1 polymer ?
#
loop_
_entity_poly.entity_id
_entity_poly.type
_entity_poly.pdbx_seq_one_letter_code
_entity_poly.pdbx_strand_id
1 'polypeptide(L)'
;MKEFPPVALFKKFVNERSHNKKEHIRLLVFMTGSLEIISIMILHLIGFIGLELPVLRLISCLSLLISLVFIVLYLNKWILLIRAFFTYSIIAQILESVRIVYLVIACPPDYETMVVCNHIGSYSILLYLALGFVPRASFYVLVMGLGSLFFTAFYGEGAIDPQFVILFLVLNISTYLLSVIIQHGVRDMQREKNSFKSFRTNILRTLHITQEELDAFLELCEDRKPYEKYEPLLFGLLDERKKHNFLRAVDKLQKKHAAEQQDFARKFPMLSKVELEICRLVAYGKPVSEIAIITGKSISNVSTVRGNIRKKLGLDRNTDLRAFLVKDDKEKNSEV
;
A
#
# COMPACT_ATOMS: atom_id res chain seq x y z
N MET A 1 7.69 -17.48 26.03
CA MET A 1 8.50 -16.26 26.15
C MET A 1 7.61 -15.14 26.65
N LYS A 2 7.82 -14.62 27.88
CA LYS A 2 7.08 -13.45 28.39
C LYS A 2 7.58 -12.21 27.64
N GLU A 3 6.70 -11.47 26.98
CA GLU A 3 7.04 -10.20 26.29
C GLU A 3 7.62 -9.20 27.31
N PHE A 4 8.66 -8.46 26.90
CA PHE A 4 9.30 -7.43 27.73
C PHE A 4 8.27 -6.35 28.14
N PRO A 5 8.21 -5.95 29.43
CA PRO A 5 7.20 -5.01 29.92
C PRO A 5 7.08 -3.68 29.17
N PRO A 6 8.16 -2.98 28.76
CA PRO A 6 8.04 -1.75 27.99
C PRO A 6 7.49 -1.97 26.57
N VAL A 7 7.78 -3.13 25.96
CA VAL A 7 7.25 -3.50 24.64
C VAL A 7 5.74 -3.73 24.72
N ALA A 8 5.26 -4.40 25.77
CA ALA A 8 3.84 -4.62 26.00
C ALA A 8 3.07 -3.30 26.26
N LEU A 9 3.67 -2.38 27.02
CA LEU A 9 3.09 -1.07 27.34
C LEU A 9 3.02 -0.17 26.10
N PHE A 10 4.07 -0.19 25.28
CA PHE A 10 4.10 0.48 23.98
C PHE A 10 3.09 -0.10 23.00
N LYS A 11 3.00 -1.43 22.89
CA LYS A 11 2.02 -2.12 22.04
C LYS A 11 0.58 -1.78 22.44
N LYS A 12 0.30 -1.70 23.76
CA LYS A 12 -0.99 -1.25 24.29
C LYS A 12 -1.28 0.21 23.92
N PHE A 13 -0.32 1.11 24.12
CA PHE A 13 -0.43 2.52 23.76
C PHE A 13 -0.72 2.74 22.27
N VAL A 14 -0.02 2.03 21.38
CA VAL A 14 -0.21 2.18 19.92
C VAL A 14 -1.55 1.57 19.49
N ASN A 15 -1.98 0.46 20.09
CA ASN A 15 -3.28 -0.15 19.80
C ASN A 15 -4.47 0.71 20.26
N GLU A 16 -4.36 1.41 21.38
CA GLU A 16 -5.42 2.31 21.87
C GLU A 16 -5.58 3.58 21.02
N ARG A 17 -4.58 3.93 20.20
CA ARG A 17 -4.51 5.19 19.44
C ARG A 17 -4.50 5.04 17.92
N SER A 18 -4.54 3.82 17.41
CA SER A 18 -4.60 3.54 15.97
C SER A 18 -5.88 2.78 15.62
N HIS A 19 -6.67 3.31 14.70
CA HIS A 19 -7.92 2.66 14.28
C HIS A 19 -7.68 1.59 13.21
N ASN A 20 -6.56 1.69 12.48
CA ASN A 20 -6.19 0.81 11.39
C ASN A 20 -4.67 0.55 11.37
N LYS A 21 -4.25 -0.59 10.79
CA LYS A 21 -2.83 -0.96 10.62
C LYS A 21 -1.99 0.15 9.97
N LYS A 22 -2.59 0.95 9.09
CA LYS A 22 -1.95 2.12 8.45
C LYS A 22 -1.63 3.25 9.45
N GLU A 23 -2.57 3.56 10.33
CA GLU A 23 -2.36 4.56 11.38
C GLU A 23 -1.37 4.07 12.43
N HIS A 24 -1.37 2.77 12.71
CA HIS A 24 -0.39 2.13 13.58
C HIS A 24 1.04 2.36 13.08
N ILE A 25 1.32 2.04 11.81
CA ILE A 25 2.64 2.27 11.21
C ILE A 25 3.00 3.76 11.23
N ARG A 26 2.06 4.64 10.87
CA ARG A 26 2.28 6.09 10.91
C ARG A 26 2.66 6.59 12.29
N LEU A 27 2.01 6.07 13.32
CA LEU A 27 2.25 6.47 14.70
C LEU A 27 3.64 6.03 15.14
N LEU A 28 4.01 4.77 14.84
CA LEU A 28 5.34 4.25 15.13
C LEU A 28 6.41 5.13 14.48
N VAL A 29 6.28 5.38 13.18
CA VAL A 29 7.23 6.18 12.41
C VAL A 29 7.33 7.62 12.93
N PHE A 30 6.20 8.26 13.23
CA PHE A 30 6.19 9.62 13.79
C PHE A 30 6.90 9.69 15.14
N MET A 31 6.64 8.73 16.05
CA MET A 31 7.26 8.73 17.38
C MET A 31 8.76 8.41 17.29
N THR A 32 9.16 7.43 16.47
CA THR A 32 10.57 7.08 16.28
C THR A 32 11.36 8.24 15.66
N GLY A 33 10.86 8.86 14.59
CA GLY A 33 11.53 10.01 13.97
C GLY A 33 11.61 11.24 14.89
N SER A 34 10.56 11.49 15.68
CA SER A 34 10.59 12.59 16.66
C SER A 34 11.59 12.33 17.79
N LEU A 35 11.69 11.08 18.25
CA LEU A 35 12.68 10.68 19.26
C LEU A 35 14.11 10.80 18.74
N GLU A 36 14.37 10.39 17.49
CA GLU A 36 15.68 10.57 16.86
C GLU A 36 16.09 12.05 16.84
N ILE A 37 15.21 12.94 16.36
CA ILE A 37 15.49 14.38 16.32
C ILE A 37 15.76 14.92 17.73
N ILE A 38 14.95 14.55 18.72
CA ILE A 38 15.15 14.96 20.12
C ILE A 38 16.53 14.50 20.61
N SER A 39 16.90 13.24 20.39
CA SER A 39 18.20 12.69 20.80
C SER A 39 19.37 13.44 20.15
N ILE A 40 19.31 13.66 18.83
CA ILE A 40 20.37 14.37 18.08
C ILE A 40 20.47 15.83 18.55
N MET A 41 19.34 16.52 18.73
CA MET A 41 19.36 17.92 19.18
C MET A 41 19.91 18.06 20.61
N ILE A 42 19.59 17.15 21.52
CA ILE A 42 20.17 17.14 22.88
C ILE A 42 21.68 16.94 22.81
N LEU A 43 22.17 15.97 22.02
CA LEU A 43 23.59 15.73 21.86
C LEU A 43 24.33 16.97 21.31
N HIS A 44 23.72 17.68 20.36
CA HIS A 44 24.29 18.93 19.84
C HIS A 44 24.30 20.05 20.88
N LEU A 45 23.23 20.21 21.67
CA LEU A 45 23.14 21.26 22.69
C LEU A 45 24.12 21.06 23.85
N ILE A 46 24.47 19.81 24.17
CA ILE A 46 25.50 19.47 25.19
C ILE A 46 26.92 19.61 24.62
N GLY A 47 27.07 19.81 23.31
CA GLY A 47 28.37 19.96 22.64
C GLY A 47 29.04 18.63 22.29
N PHE A 48 28.31 17.51 22.30
CA PHE A 48 28.87 16.19 21.98
C PHE A 48 29.03 15.95 20.48
N ILE A 49 28.15 16.56 19.67
CA ILE A 49 28.20 16.53 18.20
C ILE A 49 27.95 17.94 17.67
N GLY A 50 28.38 18.25 16.45
CA GLY A 50 28.05 19.53 15.81
C GLY A 50 28.99 20.69 16.14
N LEU A 51 28.80 21.81 15.43
CA LEU A 51 29.56 23.04 15.64
C LEU A 51 28.83 23.97 16.60
N GLU A 52 29.53 24.53 17.59
CA GLU A 52 28.95 25.31 18.68
C GLU A 52 28.57 26.76 18.32
N LEU A 53 28.19 27.02 17.07
CA LEU A 53 27.82 28.35 16.64
C LEU A 53 26.46 28.78 17.24
N PRO A 54 26.31 30.05 17.69
CA PRO A 54 25.07 30.51 18.33
C PRO A 54 23.81 30.29 17.48
N VAL A 55 23.90 30.53 16.17
CA VAL A 55 22.79 30.33 15.22
C VAL A 55 22.39 28.87 15.14
N LEU A 56 23.37 27.94 15.07
CA LEU A 56 23.10 26.51 14.99
C LEU A 56 22.49 25.98 16.29
N ARG A 57 22.97 26.45 17.45
CA ARG A 57 22.38 26.13 18.76
C ARG A 57 20.95 26.64 18.89
N LEU A 58 20.66 27.85 18.41
CA LEU A 58 19.30 28.39 18.37
C LEU A 58 18.38 27.50 17.53
N ILE A 59 18.80 27.12 16.32
CA ILE A 59 18.02 26.23 15.47
C ILE A 59 17.77 24.88 16.15
N SER A 60 18.77 24.29 16.82
CA SER A 60 18.56 23.04 17.55
C SER A 60 17.62 23.15 18.74
N CYS A 61 17.65 24.27 19.47
CA CYS A 61 16.68 24.55 20.52
C CYS A 61 15.25 24.66 19.94
N LEU A 62 15.08 25.37 18.81
CA LEU A 62 13.80 25.46 18.11
C LEU A 62 13.31 24.08 17.63
N SER A 63 14.18 23.28 17.00
CA SER A 63 13.85 21.93 16.55
C SER A 63 13.40 21.03 17.71
N LEU A 64 14.07 21.12 18.86
CA LEU A 64 13.70 20.38 20.07
C LEU A 64 12.34 20.84 20.62
N LEU A 65 12.13 22.15 20.76
CA LEU A 65 10.87 22.73 21.23
C LEU A 65 9.71 22.31 20.33
N ILE A 66 9.87 22.45 19.01
CA ILE A 66 8.85 22.11 18.01
C ILE A 66 8.52 20.61 18.09
N SER A 67 9.53 19.75 18.21
CA SER A 67 9.33 18.30 18.36
C SER A 67 8.49 17.97 19.59
N LEU A 68 8.82 18.56 20.75
CA LEU A 68 8.06 18.36 21.99
C LEU A 68 6.62 18.88 21.87
N VAL A 69 6.43 20.07 21.28
CA VAL A 69 5.10 20.66 21.06
C VAL A 69 4.24 19.74 20.20
N PHE A 70 4.74 19.25 19.05
CA PHE A 70 3.96 18.36 18.19
C PHE A 70 3.62 17.02 18.85
N ILE A 71 4.54 16.46 19.64
CA ILE A 71 4.25 15.28 20.45
C ILE A 71 3.11 15.60 21.44
N VAL A 72 3.22 16.65 22.25
CA VAL A 72 2.20 17.01 23.25
C VAL A 72 0.83 17.27 22.61
N LEU A 73 0.80 18.06 21.52
CA LEU A 73 -0.43 18.35 20.77
C LEU A 73 -1.10 17.07 20.27
N TYR A 74 -0.31 16.12 19.76
CA TYR A 74 -0.82 14.84 19.31
C TYR A 74 -1.27 13.95 20.48
N LEU A 75 -0.49 13.85 21.56
CA LEU A 75 -0.81 13.04 22.73
C LEU A 75 -2.09 13.49 23.42
N ASN A 76 -2.35 14.80 23.45
CA ASN A 76 -3.58 15.42 23.96
C ASN A 76 -4.76 15.36 22.97
N LYS A 77 -4.55 14.75 21.79
CA LYS A 77 -5.54 14.62 20.70
C LYS A 77 -6.05 15.96 20.15
N TRP A 78 -5.31 17.05 20.32
CA TRP A 78 -5.67 18.36 19.76
C TRP A 78 -5.47 18.39 18.24
N ILE A 79 -4.56 17.57 17.72
CA ILE A 79 -4.31 17.42 16.29
C ILE A 79 -4.35 15.95 15.86
N LEU A 80 -4.84 15.71 14.64
CA LEU A 80 -4.81 14.38 14.02
C LEU A 80 -3.37 14.00 13.68
N LEU A 81 -3.03 12.72 13.86
CA LEU A 81 -1.69 12.16 13.57
C LEU A 81 -1.17 12.55 12.18
N ILE A 82 -2.01 12.43 11.14
CA ILE A 82 -1.60 12.75 9.77
C ILE A 82 -1.28 14.23 9.58
N ARG A 83 -1.99 15.13 10.29
CA ARG A 83 -1.73 16.57 10.25
C ARG A 83 -0.46 16.88 11.00
N ALA A 84 -0.30 16.34 12.22
CA ALA A 84 0.90 16.48 13.04
C ALA A 84 2.14 16.07 12.26
N PHE A 85 2.14 14.86 11.69
CA PHE A 85 3.26 14.32 10.94
C PHE A 85 3.57 15.16 9.70
N PHE A 86 2.56 15.53 8.92
CA PHE A 86 2.75 16.38 7.75
C PHE A 86 3.39 17.73 8.12
N THR A 87 2.81 18.48 9.05
CA THR A 87 3.28 19.83 9.38
C THR A 87 4.64 19.80 10.07
N TYR A 88 4.85 18.83 10.97
CA TYR A 88 6.12 18.66 11.67
C TYR A 88 7.27 18.39 10.69
N SER A 89 7.10 17.47 9.75
CA SER A 89 8.16 17.14 8.80
C SER A 89 8.49 18.30 7.86
N ILE A 90 7.51 19.12 7.47
CA ILE A 90 7.78 20.33 6.66
C ILE A 90 8.61 21.34 7.45
N ILE A 91 8.24 21.62 8.70
CA ILE A 91 8.98 22.56 9.55
C ILE A 91 10.39 22.04 9.83
N ALA A 92 10.53 20.75 10.16
CA ALA A 92 11.82 20.11 10.38
C ALA A 92 12.73 20.22 9.13
N GLN A 93 12.18 19.97 7.94
CA GLN A 93 12.93 20.07 6.70
C GLN A 93 13.36 21.51 6.39
N ILE A 94 12.52 22.50 6.69
CA ILE A 94 12.88 23.92 6.53
C ILE A 94 14.06 24.26 7.46
N LEU A 95 13.99 23.84 8.73
CA LEU A 95 15.07 24.10 9.69
C LEU A 95 16.39 23.42 9.26
N GLU A 96 16.34 22.18 8.79
CA GLU A 96 17.52 21.49 8.24
C GLU A 96 18.07 22.20 6.99
N SER A 97 17.19 22.62 6.08
CA SER A 97 17.61 23.37 4.87
C SER A 97 18.27 24.70 5.24
N VAL A 98 17.75 25.41 6.24
CA VAL A 98 18.34 26.66 6.76
C VAL A 98 19.71 26.39 7.39
N ARG A 99 19.89 25.30 8.14
CA ARG A 99 21.21 24.92 8.70
C ARG A 99 22.23 24.68 7.59
N ILE A 100 21.86 23.92 6.56
CA ILE A 100 22.74 23.62 5.42
C ILE A 100 23.16 24.92 4.73
N VAL A 101 22.20 25.80 4.40
CA VAL A 101 22.48 27.08 3.75
C VAL A 101 23.37 27.96 4.62
N TYR A 102 23.10 28.04 5.92
CA TYR A 102 23.92 28.82 6.86
C TYR A 102 25.36 28.30 6.94
N LEU A 103 25.56 26.99 7.03
CA LEU A 103 26.91 26.39 7.06
C LEU A 103 27.70 26.70 5.78
N VAL A 104 27.04 26.64 4.62
CA VAL A 104 27.64 26.97 3.32
C VAL A 104 27.99 28.45 3.20
N ILE A 105 27.21 29.36 3.78
CA ILE A 105 27.48 30.80 3.71
C ILE A 105 28.55 31.23 4.74
N ALA A 106 28.47 30.70 5.96
CA ALA A 106 29.33 31.11 7.05
C ALA A 106 30.73 30.46 6.99
N CYS A 107 30.87 29.33 6.30
CA CYS A 107 32.11 28.56 6.14
C CYS A 107 32.97 28.47 7.42
N PRO A 108 32.42 28.04 8.57
CA PRO A 108 33.21 27.86 9.78
C PRO A 108 34.24 26.73 9.60
N PRO A 109 35.27 26.64 10.46
CA PRO A 109 36.19 25.50 10.44
C PRO A 109 35.43 24.17 10.53
N ASP A 110 35.84 23.19 9.72
CA ASP A 110 35.29 21.83 9.66
C ASP A 110 33.80 21.74 9.26
N TYR A 111 33.25 22.76 8.59
CA TYR A 111 31.84 22.79 8.18
C TYR A 111 31.44 21.71 7.18
N GLU A 112 32.36 21.20 6.37
CA GLU A 112 32.10 20.22 5.30
C GLU A 112 31.44 18.94 5.85
N THR A 113 32.02 18.38 6.92
CA THR A 113 31.48 17.20 7.60
C THR A 113 30.08 17.47 8.13
N MET A 114 29.85 18.66 8.68
CA MET A 114 28.53 19.06 9.17
C MET A 114 27.52 19.20 8.06
N VAL A 115 27.90 19.79 6.92
CA VAL A 115 27.02 19.90 5.76
C VAL A 115 26.56 18.51 5.31
N VAL A 116 27.46 17.53 5.23
CA VAL A 116 27.10 16.13 4.93
C VAL A 116 26.14 15.56 5.98
N CYS A 117 26.41 15.75 7.28
CA CYS A 117 25.53 15.27 8.36
C CYS A 117 24.11 15.88 8.28
N ASN A 118 23.97 17.17 7.95
CA ASN A 118 22.66 17.80 7.80
C ASN A 118 21.94 17.28 6.55
N HIS A 119 22.65 16.94 5.47
CA HIS A 119 22.04 16.23 4.32
C HIS A 119 21.55 14.83 4.66
N ILE A 120 22.27 14.11 5.53
CA ILE A 120 21.78 12.83 6.09
C ILE A 120 20.50 13.07 6.90
N GLY A 121 20.46 14.09 7.75
CA GLY A 121 19.25 14.46 8.51
C GLY A 121 18.06 14.78 7.62
N SER A 122 18.26 15.62 6.60
CA SER A 122 17.28 15.93 5.55
C SER A 122 16.77 14.66 4.85
N TYR A 123 17.67 13.74 4.48
CA TYR A 123 17.29 12.46 3.90
C TYR A 123 16.49 11.57 4.87
N SER A 124 16.86 11.51 6.15
CA SER A 124 16.12 10.76 7.17
C SER A 124 14.66 11.24 7.30
N ILE A 125 14.41 12.55 7.20
CA ILE A 125 13.04 13.10 7.18
C ILE A 125 12.24 12.54 5.99
N LEU A 126 12.83 12.52 4.79
CA LEU A 126 12.19 11.95 3.60
C LEU A 126 11.93 10.45 3.76
N LEU A 127 12.90 9.70 4.28
CA LEU A 127 12.77 8.27 4.52
C LEU A 127 11.61 7.96 5.49
N TYR A 128 11.49 8.71 6.58
CA TYR A 128 10.38 8.53 7.51
C TYR A 128 9.03 8.88 6.88
N LEU A 129 8.95 9.93 6.06
CA LEU A 129 7.72 10.23 5.33
C LEU A 129 7.33 9.12 4.35
N ALA A 130 8.31 8.47 3.71
CA ALA A 130 8.09 7.32 2.86
C ALA A 130 7.53 6.13 3.66
N LEU A 131 8.16 5.78 4.79
CA LEU A 131 7.70 4.71 5.70
C LEU A 131 6.32 5.02 6.32
N GLY A 132 6.01 6.29 6.56
CA GLY A 132 4.72 6.77 7.05
C GLY A 132 3.60 6.84 6.00
N PHE A 133 3.91 6.60 4.73
CA PHE A 133 2.97 6.71 3.61
C PHE A 133 2.30 8.10 3.54
N VAL A 134 3.09 9.18 3.66
CA VAL A 134 2.64 10.58 3.62
C VAL A 134 3.17 11.30 2.37
N PRO A 135 2.66 10.93 1.17
CA PRO A 135 3.27 11.30 -0.13
C PRO A 135 3.38 12.81 -0.40
N ARG A 136 2.40 13.59 0.08
CA ARG A 136 2.34 15.03 -0.17
C ARG A 136 3.49 15.72 0.55
N ALA A 137 3.76 15.32 1.80
CA ALA A 137 4.93 15.82 2.52
C ALA A 137 6.21 15.32 1.88
N SER A 138 6.28 14.04 1.46
CA SER A 138 7.46 13.49 0.79
C SER A 138 7.87 14.31 -0.44
N PHE A 139 6.90 14.76 -1.24
CA PHE A 139 7.17 15.60 -2.41
C PHE A 139 7.79 16.95 -2.01
N TYR A 140 7.20 17.66 -1.05
CA TYR A 140 7.73 18.96 -0.62
C TYR A 140 9.11 18.82 0.03
N VAL A 141 9.31 17.77 0.83
CA VAL A 141 10.61 17.48 1.45
C VAL A 141 11.67 17.15 0.41
N LEU A 142 11.32 16.36 -0.62
CA LEU A 142 12.21 16.11 -1.75
C LEU A 142 12.64 17.42 -2.42
N VAL A 143 11.69 18.30 -2.76
CA VAL A 143 12.00 19.56 -3.45
C VAL A 143 12.91 20.45 -2.59
N MET A 144 12.62 20.57 -1.29
CA MET A 144 13.45 21.34 -0.36
C MET A 144 14.86 20.73 -0.21
N GLY A 145 14.96 19.41 -0.05
CA GLY A 145 16.24 18.69 0.09
C GLY A 145 17.09 18.75 -1.18
N LEU A 146 16.48 18.65 -2.36
CA LEU A 146 17.20 18.85 -3.62
C LEU A 146 17.63 20.32 -3.79
N GLY A 147 16.78 21.27 -3.39
CA GLY A 147 17.11 22.69 -3.41
C GLY A 147 18.34 23.01 -2.54
N SER A 148 18.39 22.50 -1.31
CA SER A 148 19.54 22.68 -0.43
C SER A 148 20.79 21.95 -0.95
N LEU A 149 20.63 20.78 -1.56
CA LEU A 149 21.74 20.03 -2.17
C LEU A 149 22.35 20.76 -3.36
N PHE A 150 21.52 21.28 -4.27
CA PHE A 150 21.99 22.09 -5.39
C PHE A 150 22.66 23.37 -4.89
N PHE A 151 22.08 24.04 -3.88
CA PHE A 151 22.70 25.21 -3.28
C PHE A 151 24.11 24.90 -2.77
N THR A 152 24.28 23.81 -2.01
CA THR A 152 25.62 23.39 -1.56
C THR A 152 26.56 23.08 -2.71
N ALA A 153 26.10 22.38 -3.75
CA ALA A 153 26.95 21.98 -4.88
C ALA A 153 27.47 23.18 -5.69
N PHE A 154 26.67 24.26 -5.82
CA PHE A 154 27.06 25.44 -6.60
C PHE A 154 27.77 26.52 -5.78
N TYR A 155 27.44 26.67 -4.49
CA TYR A 155 27.94 27.77 -3.65
C TYR A 155 28.89 27.34 -2.54
N GLY A 156 29.02 26.04 -2.26
CA GLY A 156 29.81 25.53 -1.13
C GLY A 156 31.31 25.37 -1.36
N GLU A 157 31.90 25.89 -2.45
CA GLU A 157 33.34 25.78 -2.74
C GLU A 157 33.98 24.41 -2.42
N GLY A 158 33.30 23.31 -2.76
CA GLY A 158 33.79 21.95 -2.48
C GLY A 158 33.33 21.33 -1.15
N ALA A 159 32.38 21.96 -0.43
CA ALA A 159 31.82 21.49 0.84
C ALA A 159 31.29 20.04 0.84
N ILE A 160 30.96 19.52 -0.34
CA ILE A 160 30.60 18.11 -0.55
C ILE A 160 31.31 17.63 -1.82
N ASP A 161 31.95 16.46 -1.73
CA ASP A 161 32.53 15.79 -2.89
C ASP A 161 31.44 15.47 -3.95
N PRO A 162 31.71 15.67 -5.26
CA PRO A 162 30.74 15.40 -6.32
C PRO A 162 30.10 14.01 -6.28
N GLN A 163 30.81 12.98 -5.79
CA GLN A 163 30.27 11.63 -5.63
C GLN A 163 29.13 11.59 -4.61
N PHE A 164 29.25 12.31 -3.50
CA PHE A 164 28.20 12.41 -2.49
C PHE A 164 26.99 13.21 -2.99
N VAL A 165 27.21 14.24 -3.83
CA VAL A 165 26.10 14.99 -4.47
C VAL A 165 25.26 14.04 -5.34
N ILE A 166 25.91 13.24 -6.19
CA ILE A 166 25.22 12.26 -7.04
C ILE A 166 24.51 11.22 -6.17
N LEU A 167 25.16 10.72 -5.11
CA LEU A 167 24.57 9.76 -4.20
C LEU A 167 23.29 10.30 -3.54
N PHE A 168 23.34 11.50 -2.95
CA PHE A 168 22.16 12.10 -2.32
C PHE A 168 21.05 12.36 -3.34
N LEU A 169 21.37 12.79 -4.57
CA LEU A 169 20.40 12.97 -5.63
C LEU A 169 19.65 11.66 -5.93
N VAL A 170 20.38 10.56 -6.14
CA VAL A 170 19.81 9.25 -6.43
C VAL A 170 18.99 8.72 -5.25
N LEU A 171 19.51 8.83 -4.02
CA LEU A 171 18.82 8.37 -2.81
C LEU A 171 17.50 9.11 -2.58
N ASN A 172 17.49 10.43 -2.73
CA ASN A 172 16.29 11.23 -2.55
C ASN A 172 15.21 10.90 -3.61
N ILE A 173 15.59 10.85 -4.88
CA ILE A 173 14.65 10.55 -5.98
C ILE A 173 14.09 9.13 -5.83
N SER A 174 14.95 8.14 -5.61
CA SER A 174 14.54 6.74 -5.45
C SER A 174 13.63 6.54 -4.23
N THR A 175 13.93 7.18 -3.10
CA THR A 175 13.09 7.12 -1.88
C THR A 175 11.72 7.75 -2.09
N TYR A 176 11.66 8.87 -2.81
CA TYR A 176 10.37 9.47 -3.17
C TYR A 176 9.55 8.56 -4.09
N LEU A 177 10.15 7.97 -5.12
CA LEU A 177 9.48 7.02 -6.01
C LEU A 177 8.94 5.81 -5.22
N LEU A 178 9.75 5.29 -4.28
CA LEU A 178 9.34 4.23 -3.37
C LEU A 178 8.14 4.64 -2.52
N SER A 179 8.12 5.88 -2.01
CA SER A 179 6.98 6.43 -1.26
C SER A 179 5.68 6.40 -2.06
N VAL A 180 5.73 6.78 -3.35
CA VAL A 180 4.57 6.76 -4.26
C VAL A 180 4.08 5.33 -4.51
N ILE A 181 5.00 4.41 -4.82
CA ILE A 181 4.67 3.00 -5.09
C ILE A 181 4.02 2.36 -3.87
N ILE A 182 4.66 2.49 -2.71
CA ILE A 182 4.15 1.93 -1.45
C ILE A 182 2.78 2.51 -1.12
N GLN A 183 2.56 3.80 -1.35
CA GLN A 183 1.26 4.41 -1.06
C GLN A 183 0.15 3.83 -1.94
N HIS A 184 0.42 3.59 -3.23
CA HIS A 184 -0.53 2.88 -4.10
C HIS A 184 -0.79 1.47 -3.59
N GLY A 185 0.26 0.70 -3.29
CA GLY A 185 0.13 -0.65 -2.74
C GLY A 185 -0.71 -0.70 -1.45
N VAL A 186 -0.43 0.18 -0.48
CA VAL A 186 -1.19 0.25 0.77
C VAL A 186 -2.65 0.65 0.54
N ARG A 187 -2.93 1.57 -0.40
CA ARG A 187 -4.31 1.95 -0.74
C ARG A 187 -5.08 0.79 -1.36
N ASP A 188 -4.44 0.04 -2.25
CA ASP A 188 -5.06 -1.08 -2.93
C ASP A 188 -5.29 -2.26 -1.97
N MET A 189 -4.32 -2.59 -1.12
CA MET A 189 -4.50 -3.58 -0.05
C MET A 189 -5.64 -3.20 0.91
N GLN A 190 -5.76 -1.91 1.24
CA GLN A 190 -6.85 -1.43 2.11
C GLN A 190 -8.22 -1.57 1.41
N ARG A 191 -8.28 -1.26 0.10
CA ARG A 191 -9.49 -1.44 -0.72
C ARG A 191 -9.88 -2.90 -0.83
N GLU A 192 -8.93 -3.79 -1.12
CA GLU A 192 -9.16 -5.23 -1.20
C GLU A 192 -9.65 -5.78 0.13
N LYS A 193 -9.00 -5.42 1.25
CA LYS A 193 -9.45 -5.82 2.59
C LYS A 193 -10.88 -5.35 2.90
N ASN A 194 -11.20 -4.11 2.56
CA ASN A 194 -12.55 -3.57 2.78
C ASN A 194 -13.58 -4.23 1.87
N SER A 195 -13.22 -4.49 0.61
CA SER A 195 -14.05 -5.23 -0.34
C SER A 195 -14.32 -6.64 0.16
N PHE A 196 -13.29 -7.37 0.61
CA PHE A 196 -13.43 -8.71 1.17
C PHE A 196 -14.30 -8.72 2.43
N LYS A 197 -14.10 -7.76 3.34
CA LYS A 197 -14.95 -7.60 4.54
C LYS A 197 -16.40 -7.34 4.13
N SER A 198 -16.64 -6.47 3.16
CA SER A 198 -17.97 -6.16 2.64
C SER A 198 -18.61 -7.37 1.96
N PHE A 199 -17.88 -8.09 1.12
CA PHE A 199 -18.31 -9.32 0.46
C PHE A 199 -18.73 -10.37 1.49
N ARG A 200 -17.89 -10.62 2.49
CA ARG A 200 -18.19 -11.53 3.60
C ARG A 200 -19.48 -11.12 4.33
N THR A 201 -19.60 -9.85 4.74
CA THR A 201 -20.81 -9.34 5.41
C THR A 201 -22.05 -9.45 4.53
N ASN A 202 -21.92 -9.24 3.22
CA ASN A 202 -23.03 -9.38 2.28
C ASN A 202 -23.47 -10.83 2.12
N ILE A 203 -22.55 -11.80 2.08
CA ILE A 203 -22.88 -13.23 2.06
C ILE A 203 -23.64 -13.62 3.31
N LEU A 204 -23.08 -13.32 4.50
CA LEU A 204 -23.72 -13.65 5.78
C LEU A 204 -25.15 -13.09 5.85
N ARG A 205 -25.33 -11.83 5.45
CA ARG A 205 -26.64 -11.17 5.43
C ARG A 205 -27.59 -11.80 4.41
N THR A 206 -27.12 -12.08 3.20
CA THR A 206 -27.96 -12.61 2.11
C THR A 206 -28.44 -14.02 2.45
N LEU A 207 -27.54 -14.86 2.95
CA LEU A 207 -27.83 -16.26 3.29
C LEU A 207 -28.45 -16.41 4.68
N HIS A 208 -28.50 -15.35 5.48
CA HIS A 208 -28.96 -15.37 6.88
C HIS A 208 -28.20 -16.41 7.72
N ILE A 209 -26.89 -16.53 7.47
CA ILE A 209 -25.99 -17.45 8.17
C ILE A 209 -25.01 -16.70 9.06
N THR A 210 -24.52 -17.36 10.11
CA THR A 210 -23.50 -16.79 11.00
C THR A 210 -22.08 -16.99 10.44
N GLN A 211 -21.10 -16.33 11.05
CA GLN A 211 -19.69 -16.47 10.63
C GLN A 211 -19.20 -17.91 10.87
N GLU A 212 -19.63 -18.53 11.97
CA GLU A 212 -19.28 -19.91 12.31
C GLU A 212 -19.88 -20.91 11.30
N GLU A 213 -21.13 -20.69 10.87
CA GLU A 213 -21.77 -21.50 9.83
C GLU A 213 -21.03 -21.38 8.48
N LEU A 214 -20.56 -20.18 8.12
CA LEU A 214 -19.77 -19.95 6.91
C LEU A 214 -18.38 -20.60 6.99
N ASP A 215 -17.71 -20.51 8.14
CA ASP A 215 -16.38 -21.08 8.32
C ASP A 215 -16.44 -22.63 8.30
N ALA A 216 -17.46 -23.23 8.94
CA ALA A 216 -17.73 -24.67 8.86
C ALA A 216 -18.01 -25.13 7.41
N PHE A 217 -18.75 -24.33 6.63
CA PHE A 217 -18.98 -24.59 5.21
C PHE A 217 -17.68 -24.57 4.39
N LEU A 218 -16.79 -23.60 4.64
CA LEU A 218 -15.51 -23.51 3.93
C LEU A 218 -14.60 -24.68 4.29
N GLU A 219 -14.56 -25.09 5.56
CA GLU A 219 -13.81 -26.26 6.04
C GLU A 219 -14.32 -27.57 5.41
N LEU A 220 -15.64 -27.72 5.29
CA LEU A 220 -16.29 -28.82 4.57
C LEU A 220 -15.95 -28.84 3.07
N CYS A 221 -15.75 -27.68 2.44
CA CYS A 221 -15.36 -27.59 1.02
C CYS A 221 -13.86 -27.85 0.80
N GLU A 222 -13.03 -27.64 1.83
CA GLU A 222 -11.57 -27.77 1.77
C GLU A 222 -11.13 -29.24 1.87
N ASP A 223 -11.87 -30.05 2.64
CA ASP A 223 -11.66 -31.51 2.73
C ASP A 223 -12.23 -32.17 1.46
N ARG A 224 -11.37 -32.34 0.43
CA ARG A 224 -11.68 -32.91 -0.91
C ARG A 224 -12.10 -34.39 -0.89
N LYS A 225 -12.99 -34.80 0.00
CA LYS A 225 -13.52 -36.17 0.06
C LYS A 225 -14.83 -36.28 -0.72
N PRO A 226 -15.13 -37.47 -1.26
CA PRO A 226 -16.18 -37.64 -2.26
C PRO A 226 -17.55 -37.15 -1.77
N TYR A 227 -18.26 -36.53 -2.71
CA TYR A 227 -19.51 -35.76 -2.62
C TYR A 227 -20.72 -36.47 -1.96
N GLU A 228 -20.61 -37.73 -1.54
CA GLU A 228 -21.75 -38.58 -1.13
C GLU A 228 -22.18 -38.46 0.34
N LYS A 229 -21.43 -37.77 1.21
CA LYS A 229 -21.73 -37.73 2.66
C LYS A 229 -22.11 -36.36 3.21
N TYR A 230 -22.13 -35.32 2.37
CA TYR A 230 -22.15 -33.93 2.83
C TYR A 230 -23.50 -33.23 2.66
N GLU A 231 -24.38 -33.69 1.75
CA GLU A 231 -25.76 -33.17 1.62
C GLU A 231 -26.58 -33.24 2.92
N PRO A 232 -26.57 -34.35 3.70
CA PRO A 232 -27.38 -34.44 4.92
C PRO A 232 -26.89 -33.49 6.03
N LEU A 233 -25.57 -33.21 6.08
CA LEU A 233 -24.97 -32.33 7.07
C LEU A 233 -25.21 -30.86 6.71
N LEU A 234 -25.08 -30.52 5.42
CA LEU A 234 -25.31 -29.19 4.85
C LEU A 234 -26.78 -28.74 4.99
N PHE A 235 -27.72 -29.64 4.68
CA PHE A 235 -29.15 -29.40 4.86
C PHE A 235 -29.61 -29.63 6.31
N GLY A 236 -28.78 -30.20 7.18
CA GLY A 236 -29.06 -30.34 8.62
C GLY A 236 -28.78 -29.06 9.42
N LEU A 237 -27.79 -28.26 8.99
CA LEU A 237 -27.38 -27.00 9.64
C LEU A 237 -28.21 -25.77 9.22
N LEU A 238 -28.90 -25.86 8.09
CA LEU A 238 -29.70 -24.77 7.55
C LEU A 238 -31.18 -25.04 7.84
N ASP A 239 -31.83 -24.14 8.57
CA ASP A 239 -33.28 -24.18 8.74
C ASP A 239 -34.00 -24.06 7.38
N GLU A 240 -35.23 -24.56 7.27
CA GLU A 240 -35.98 -24.63 5.98
C GLU A 240 -36.07 -23.28 5.25
N ARG A 241 -36.14 -22.19 6.00
CA ARG A 241 -36.14 -20.82 5.47
C ARG A 241 -34.79 -20.43 4.85
N LYS A 242 -33.68 -20.85 5.46
CA LYS A 242 -32.31 -20.61 4.97
C LYS A 242 -32.02 -21.45 3.73
N LYS A 243 -32.48 -22.70 3.69
CA LYS A 243 -32.42 -23.57 2.50
C LYS A 243 -33.13 -22.94 1.30
N HIS A 244 -34.35 -22.45 1.50
CA HIS A 244 -35.12 -21.82 0.43
C HIS A 244 -34.43 -20.56 -0.12
N ASN A 245 -33.85 -19.74 0.75
CA ASN A 245 -33.10 -18.54 0.36
C ASN A 245 -31.81 -18.90 -0.39
N PHE A 246 -31.08 -19.93 0.06
CA PHE A 246 -29.90 -20.45 -0.61
C PHE A 246 -30.24 -20.94 -2.02
N LEU A 247 -31.27 -21.77 -2.17
CA LEU A 247 -31.73 -22.26 -3.47
C LEU A 247 -32.14 -21.12 -4.40
N ARG A 248 -32.82 -20.09 -3.88
CA ARG A 248 -33.18 -18.89 -4.65
C ARG A 248 -31.96 -18.08 -5.09
N ALA A 249 -30.94 -17.96 -4.24
CA ALA A 249 -29.69 -17.29 -4.58
C ALA A 249 -28.89 -18.05 -5.64
N VAL A 250 -28.85 -19.39 -5.54
CA VAL A 250 -28.24 -20.28 -6.53
C VAL A 250 -28.98 -20.20 -7.86
N ASP A 251 -30.32 -20.24 -7.87
CA ASP A 251 -31.13 -20.09 -9.09
C ASP A 251 -30.89 -18.73 -9.77
N LYS A 252 -30.80 -17.65 -8.98
CA LYS A 252 -30.47 -16.32 -9.51
C LYS A 252 -29.05 -16.25 -10.09
N LEU A 253 -28.08 -16.91 -9.44
CA LEU A 253 -26.71 -17.01 -9.93
C LEU A 253 -26.63 -17.84 -11.21
N GLN A 254 -27.34 -18.97 -11.28
CA GLN A 254 -27.44 -19.82 -12.47
C GLN A 254 -28.09 -19.07 -13.64
N LYS A 255 -29.16 -18.31 -13.39
CA LYS A 255 -29.79 -17.44 -14.40
C LYS A 255 -28.85 -16.34 -14.89
N LYS A 256 -28.10 -15.70 -13.99
CA LYS A 256 -27.09 -14.70 -14.35
C LYS A 256 -25.98 -15.33 -15.20
N HIS A 257 -25.45 -16.47 -14.77
CA HIS A 257 -24.47 -17.20 -15.56
C HIS A 257 -25.03 -17.59 -16.92
N ALA A 258 -26.24 -18.15 -17.00
CA ALA A 258 -26.88 -18.50 -18.27
C ALA A 258 -27.07 -17.28 -19.19
N ALA A 259 -27.40 -16.10 -18.64
CA ALA A 259 -27.49 -14.85 -19.40
C ALA A 259 -26.11 -14.40 -19.92
N GLU A 260 -25.07 -14.44 -19.08
CA GLU A 260 -23.68 -14.21 -19.49
C GLU A 260 -23.22 -15.25 -20.53
N GLN A 261 -23.73 -16.49 -20.44
CA GLN A 261 -23.43 -17.52 -21.42
C GLN A 261 -24.00 -17.18 -22.79
N GLN A 262 -25.24 -16.72 -22.83
CA GLN A 262 -25.91 -16.28 -24.05
C GLN A 262 -25.25 -15.04 -24.65
N ASP A 263 -24.78 -14.09 -23.84
CA ASP A 263 -24.10 -12.88 -24.35
C ASP A 263 -22.78 -13.23 -25.07
N PHE A 264 -21.94 -14.07 -24.47
CA PHE A 264 -20.70 -14.54 -25.12
C PHE A 264 -20.99 -15.37 -26.38
N ALA A 265 -22.02 -16.21 -26.37
CA ALA A 265 -22.40 -17.01 -27.54
C ALA A 265 -22.92 -16.12 -28.69
N ARG A 266 -23.58 -14.99 -28.38
CA ARG A 266 -24.00 -13.99 -29.36
C ARG A 266 -22.82 -13.19 -29.92
N LYS A 267 -21.87 -12.79 -29.06
CA LYS A 267 -20.67 -12.03 -29.46
C LYS A 267 -19.72 -12.87 -30.32
N PHE A 268 -19.59 -14.17 -30.02
CA PHE A 268 -18.67 -15.08 -30.71
C PHE A 268 -19.36 -16.35 -31.20
N PRO A 269 -20.28 -16.26 -32.19
CA PRO A 269 -21.11 -17.39 -32.64
C PRO A 269 -20.30 -18.50 -33.33
N MET A 270 -19.09 -18.18 -33.80
CA MET A 270 -18.15 -19.10 -34.42
C MET A 270 -17.42 -20.03 -33.43
N LEU A 271 -17.54 -19.77 -32.12
CA LEU A 271 -16.89 -20.56 -31.08
C LEU A 271 -17.81 -21.68 -30.59
N SER A 272 -17.23 -22.87 -30.42
CA SER A 272 -17.90 -24.01 -29.80
C SER A 272 -18.19 -23.76 -28.31
N LYS A 273 -19.09 -24.56 -27.71
CA LYS A 273 -19.42 -24.44 -26.28
C LYS A 273 -18.18 -24.49 -25.37
N VAL A 274 -17.20 -25.34 -25.69
CA VAL A 274 -15.94 -25.48 -24.95
C VAL A 274 -15.03 -24.25 -25.14
N GLU A 275 -14.98 -23.71 -26.36
CA GLU A 275 -14.20 -22.50 -26.65
C GLU A 275 -14.80 -21.28 -25.97
N LEU A 276 -16.13 -21.16 -25.94
CA LEU A 276 -16.85 -20.10 -25.22
C LEU A 276 -16.59 -20.16 -23.72
N GLU A 277 -16.59 -21.36 -23.14
CA GLU A 277 -16.29 -21.56 -21.72
C GLU A 277 -14.86 -21.09 -21.39
N ILE A 278 -13.87 -21.49 -22.19
CA ILE A 278 -12.48 -21.05 -22.00
C ILE A 278 -12.33 -19.54 -22.25
N CYS A 279 -13.00 -18.95 -23.23
CA CYS A 279 -12.99 -17.51 -23.46
C CYS A 279 -13.46 -16.72 -22.25
N ARG A 280 -14.54 -17.16 -21.59
CA ARG A 280 -15.06 -16.49 -20.39
C ARG A 280 -14.05 -16.51 -19.25
N LEU A 281 -13.45 -17.67 -18.97
CA LEU A 281 -12.45 -17.78 -17.92
C LEU A 281 -11.22 -16.90 -18.20
N VAL A 282 -10.82 -16.78 -19.47
CA VAL A 282 -9.77 -15.84 -19.90
C VAL A 282 -10.19 -14.38 -19.69
N ALA A 283 -11.43 -13.99 -20.04
CA ALA A 283 -11.95 -12.64 -19.82
C ALA A 283 -11.96 -12.28 -18.32
N TYR A 284 -12.33 -13.22 -17.45
CA TYR A 284 -12.25 -13.08 -15.99
C TYR A 284 -10.83 -13.02 -15.42
N GLY A 285 -9.79 -13.15 -16.25
CA GLY A 285 -8.39 -13.06 -15.82
C GLY A 285 -7.82 -14.31 -15.20
N LYS A 286 -8.44 -15.48 -15.43
CA LYS A 286 -7.94 -16.75 -14.92
C LYS A 286 -6.68 -17.20 -15.69
N PRO A 287 -5.59 -17.58 -15.01
CA PRO A 287 -4.41 -18.15 -15.65
C PRO A 287 -4.70 -19.56 -16.19
N VAL A 288 -3.91 -20.01 -17.16
CA VAL A 288 -4.11 -21.31 -17.85
C VAL A 288 -4.16 -22.49 -16.86
N SER A 289 -3.33 -22.44 -15.82
CA SER A 289 -3.30 -23.45 -14.75
C SER A 289 -4.61 -23.53 -13.97
N GLU A 290 -5.23 -22.39 -13.66
CA GLU A 290 -6.50 -22.34 -12.95
C GLU A 290 -7.66 -22.77 -13.85
N ILE A 291 -7.62 -22.40 -15.15
CA ILE A 291 -8.60 -22.87 -16.14
C ILE A 291 -8.56 -24.39 -16.28
N ALA A 292 -7.36 -24.98 -16.29
CA ALA A 292 -7.18 -26.43 -16.34
C ALA A 292 -7.85 -27.13 -15.15
N ILE A 293 -7.68 -26.58 -13.94
CA ILE A 293 -8.32 -27.08 -12.72
C ILE A 293 -9.84 -26.95 -12.80
N ILE A 294 -10.35 -25.76 -13.15
CA ILE A 294 -11.79 -25.47 -13.22
C ILE A 294 -12.50 -26.39 -14.23
N THR A 295 -11.88 -26.62 -15.39
CA THR A 295 -12.48 -27.40 -16.48
C THR A 295 -12.21 -28.90 -16.39
N GLY A 296 -11.38 -29.35 -15.43
CA GLY A 296 -10.94 -30.74 -15.32
C GLY A 296 -10.10 -31.22 -16.51
N LYS A 297 -9.41 -30.31 -17.22
CA LYS A 297 -8.62 -30.59 -18.43
C LYS A 297 -7.13 -30.38 -18.18
N SER A 298 -6.28 -30.98 -19.01
CA SER A 298 -4.84 -30.72 -18.93
C SER A 298 -4.48 -29.29 -19.40
N ILE A 299 -3.40 -28.74 -18.84
CA ILE A 299 -2.84 -27.42 -19.22
C ILE A 299 -2.57 -27.34 -20.73
N SER A 300 -2.09 -28.45 -21.32
CA SER A 300 -1.83 -28.55 -22.77
C SER A 300 -3.13 -28.43 -23.59
N ASN A 301 -4.21 -29.08 -23.15
CA ASN A 301 -5.51 -28.99 -23.81
C ASN A 301 -6.06 -27.56 -23.75
N VAL A 302 -6.02 -26.91 -22.57
CA VAL A 302 -6.44 -25.52 -22.41
C VAL A 302 -5.63 -24.58 -23.32
N SER A 303 -4.32 -24.76 -23.39
CA SER A 303 -3.44 -23.96 -24.25
C SER A 303 -3.77 -24.14 -25.74
N THR A 304 -4.06 -25.37 -26.15
CA THR A 304 -4.47 -25.70 -27.52
C THR A 304 -5.79 -25.03 -27.88
N VAL A 305 -6.80 -25.15 -27.02
CA VAL A 305 -8.11 -24.50 -27.24
C VAL A 305 -7.96 -22.98 -27.28
N ARG A 306 -7.11 -22.39 -26.41
CA ARG A 306 -6.79 -20.95 -26.45
C ARG A 306 -6.15 -20.54 -27.78
N GLY A 307 -5.28 -21.38 -28.34
CA GLY A 307 -4.72 -21.18 -29.68
C GLY A 307 -5.79 -21.22 -30.78
N ASN A 308 -6.73 -22.16 -30.71
CA ASN A 308 -7.82 -22.28 -31.67
C ASN A 308 -8.79 -21.09 -31.61
N ILE A 309 -9.12 -20.63 -30.40
CA ILE A 309 -9.90 -19.40 -30.17
C ILE A 309 -9.24 -18.22 -30.88
N ARG A 310 -7.93 -18.00 -30.66
CA ARG A 310 -7.20 -16.89 -31.29
C ARG A 310 -7.25 -16.94 -32.81
N LYS A 311 -7.10 -18.13 -33.40
CA LYS A 311 -7.22 -18.33 -34.85
C LYS A 311 -8.62 -18.00 -35.36
N LYS A 312 -9.67 -18.45 -34.67
CA LYS A 312 -11.06 -18.18 -35.04
C LYS A 312 -11.46 -16.72 -34.88
N LEU A 313 -10.83 -16.01 -33.94
CA LEU A 313 -11.03 -14.57 -33.71
C LEU A 313 -10.10 -13.68 -34.56
N GLY A 314 -9.25 -14.27 -35.41
CA GLY A 314 -8.35 -13.51 -36.31
C GLY A 314 -7.31 -12.66 -35.58
N LEU A 315 -6.89 -13.04 -34.37
CA LEU A 315 -5.99 -12.22 -33.55
C LEU A 315 -4.53 -12.33 -33.98
N ASP A 316 -3.86 -11.18 -34.09
CA ASP A 316 -2.42 -11.12 -34.34
C ASP A 316 -1.61 -11.75 -33.19
N ARG A 317 -0.37 -12.20 -33.48
CA ARG A 317 0.53 -12.84 -32.51
C ARG A 317 0.75 -12.00 -31.24
N ASN A 318 0.79 -10.68 -31.36
CA ASN A 318 1.08 -9.79 -30.23
C ASN A 318 -0.17 -9.30 -29.48
N THR A 319 -1.37 -9.63 -29.95
CA THR A 319 -2.61 -9.19 -29.30
C THR A 319 -2.92 -10.09 -28.09
N ASP A 320 -3.06 -9.51 -26.90
CA ASP A 320 -3.50 -10.26 -25.72
C ASP A 320 -4.99 -10.65 -25.83
N LEU A 321 -5.26 -11.96 -25.68
CA LEU A 321 -6.62 -12.50 -25.85
C LEU A 321 -7.58 -11.93 -24.79
N ARG A 322 -7.12 -11.75 -23.56
CA ARG A 322 -7.97 -11.19 -22.50
C ARG A 322 -8.27 -9.72 -22.76
N ALA A 323 -7.26 -8.94 -23.14
CA ALA A 323 -7.45 -7.54 -23.48
C ALA A 323 -8.49 -7.38 -24.59
N PHE A 324 -8.43 -8.20 -25.63
CA PHE A 324 -9.44 -8.23 -26.71
C PHE A 324 -10.85 -8.55 -26.19
N LEU A 325 -11.00 -9.62 -25.40
CA LEU A 325 -12.29 -10.06 -24.87
C LEU A 325 -12.95 -9.06 -23.91
N VAL A 326 -12.17 -8.18 -23.27
CA VAL A 326 -12.65 -7.18 -22.30
C VAL A 326 -12.78 -5.77 -22.91
N LYS A 327 -12.20 -5.52 -24.09
CA LYS A 327 -12.19 -4.19 -24.71
C LYS A 327 -13.59 -3.72 -25.12
N ASP A 328 -14.41 -4.62 -25.65
CA ASP A 328 -15.76 -4.32 -26.12
C ASP A 328 -16.78 -4.04 -24.98
N ASP A 329 -16.50 -4.50 -23.76
CA ASP A 329 -17.36 -4.17 -22.61
C ASP A 329 -17.15 -2.74 -22.10
N LYS A 330 -16.04 -2.07 -22.46
CA LYS A 330 -15.81 -0.66 -22.10
C LYS A 330 -16.49 0.34 -23.02
N GLU A 331 -16.69 0.02 -24.29
CA GLU A 331 -17.38 0.92 -25.22
C GLU A 331 -18.88 1.05 -24.90
N LYS A 332 -19.53 0.00 -24.36
CA LYS A 332 -20.95 0.07 -23.96
C LYS A 332 -21.26 0.86 -22.68
N ASN A 333 -20.30 1.01 -21.76
CA ASN A 333 -20.50 1.80 -20.54
C ASN A 333 -20.16 3.29 -20.72
N SER A 334 -19.88 3.72 -21.96
CA SER A 334 -19.59 5.12 -22.31
C SER A 334 -20.79 5.84 -22.95
N GLU A 335 -21.87 5.13 -23.25
CA GLU A 335 -23.08 5.64 -23.92
C GLU A 335 -24.38 5.48 -23.09
N VAL A 336 -24.29 5.42 -21.76
CA VAL A 336 -25.47 5.50 -20.87
C VAL A 336 -25.31 6.63 -19.87
#